data_AF-A0A7F8QF62-F1
#
_entry.id   AF-A0A7F8QF62-F1
#
_cell.length_a   1.000
_cell.length_b   1.000
_cell.length_c   1.000
_cell.angle_alpha   90.00
_cell.angle_beta   90.00
_cell.angle_gamma   90.00
#
_symmetry.space_group_name_H-M   'P 1'
#
loop_
_entity.id
_entity.type
_entity.pdbx_description
1 polymer ?
#
loop_
_entity_poly.entity_id
_entity_poly.type
_entity_poly.pdbx_seq_one_letter_code
_entity_poly.pdbx_strand_id
1 'polypeptide(L)' 'MSIGVHNIGQGCVSCLDYDEHYILTFPNGYGRSILTVPWVELGGECNINCSKTGYSANIVFHTKPFYGGKKHRITAEIL' A
#
# COMPACT_ATOMS: atom_id res chain seq x y z
N MET A 1 -2.98 14.79 -16.56
CA MET A 1 -3.12 13.38 -16.96
C MET A 1 -2.30 12.49 -16.01
N SER A 2 -2.77 11.27 -15.72
CA SER A 2 -2.07 10.31 -14.85
C SER A 2 -2.04 8.92 -15.48
N ILE A 3 -1.05 8.11 -15.11
CA ILE A 3 -0.96 6.66 -15.41
C ILE A 3 -1.13 5.91 -14.09
N GLY A 4 -1.98 4.88 -14.07
CA GLY A 4 -2.14 3.97 -12.94
C GLY A 4 -1.46 2.63 -13.22
N VAL A 5 -0.80 2.08 -12.19
CA VAL A 5 -0.18 0.75 -12.20
C VAL A 5 -0.76 -0.05 -11.05
N HIS A 6 -1.40 -1.17 -11.37
CA HIS A 6 -1.92 -2.10 -10.39
C HIS A 6 -0.86 -3.14 -10.04
N ASN A 7 -0.47 -3.17 -8.77
CA ASN A 7 0.53 -4.12 -8.27
C ASN A 7 -0.17 -5.42 -7.87
N ILE A 8 -0.44 -6.27 -8.86
CA ILE A 8 -1.11 -7.55 -8.65
C ILE A 8 -0.12 -8.58 -8.10
N GLY A 9 -0.51 -9.25 -7.02
CA GLY A 9 0.28 -10.28 -6.37
C GLY A 9 0.35 -10.09 -4.87
N GLN A 10 1.17 -10.91 -4.24
CA GLN A 10 1.38 -10.89 -2.79
C GLN A 10 2.86 -11.08 -2.46
N GLY A 11 3.29 -10.48 -1.35
CA GLY A 11 4.57 -10.75 -0.71
C GLY A 11 4.38 -11.69 0.48
N CYS A 12 5.43 -12.41 0.84
CA CYS A 12 5.50 -13.18 2.08
C CYS A 12 6.70 -12.71 2.88
N VAL A 13 6.46 -12.27 4.12
CA VAL A 13 7.51 -11.97 5.10
C VAL A 13 7.49 -13.07 6.15
N SER A 14 8.62 -13.75 6.34
CA SER A 14 8.72 -14.86 7.30
C SER A 14 9.48 -14.40 8.54
N CYS A 15 8.85 -14.51 9.70
CA CYS A 15 9.48 -14.28 11.00
C CYS A 15 9.93 -15.64 11.55
N LEU A 16 11.19 -15.99 11.29
CA LEU A 16 11.72 -17.35 11.47
C LEU A 16 11.72 -17.80 12.93
N ASP A 17 12.03 -16.88 13.87
CA ASP A 17 12.09 -17.19 15.30
C ASP A 17 10.76 -17.67 15.87
N TYR A 18 9.65 -17.23 15.28
CA TYR A 18 8.29 -17.60 15.66
C TYR A 18 7.62 -18.54 14.66
N ASP A 19 8.32 -18.92 13.58
CA ASP A 19 7.77 -19.70 12.47
C ASP A 19 6.44 -19.09 11.97
N GLU A 20 6.44 -17.78 11.74
CA GLU A 20 5.27 -17.03 11.27
C GLU A 20 5.47 -16.56 9.83
N HIS A 21 4.39 -16.62 9.05
CA HIS A 21 4.36 -16.12 7.68
C HIS A 21 3.30 -15.03 7.55
N TYR A 22 3.74 -13.84 7.16
CA TYR A 22 2.89 -12.68 6.94
C TYR A 22 2.69 -12.48 5.43
N ILE A 23 1.48 -12.74 4.96
CA ILE A 23 1.09 -12.53 3.56
C ILE A 23 0.59 -11.10 3.41
N LEU A 24 1.17 -10.36 2.46
CA LEU A 24 0.85 -8.97 2.21
C LEU A 24 0.48 -8.69 0.76
N THR A 25 -0.47 -7.78 0.54
CA THR A 25 -0.77 -7.20 -0.78
C THR A 25 -0.01 -5.89 -0.97
N PHE A 26 -0.04 -5.33 -2.18
CA PHE A 26 0.70 -4.12 -2.51
C PHE A 26 -0.22 -2.93 -2.83
N PRO A 27 0.14 -1.71 -2.44
CA PRO A 27 -0.57 -0.53 -2.91
C PRO A 27 -0.34 -0.33 -4.42
N ASN A 28 -1.26 0.37 -5.08
CA ASN A 28 -1.11 0.75 -6.49
C ASN A 28 -0.17 1.94 -6.64
N GLY A 29 0.48 2.03 -7.80
CA GLY A 29 1.31 3.18 -8.17
C GLY A 29 0.59 4.12 -9.13
N TYR A 30 0.78 5.43 -8.96
CA TYR A 30 0.24 6.45 -9.85
C TYR A 30 1.35 7.39 -10.30
N GLY A 31 1.64 7.39 -11.60
CA GLY A 31 2.43 8.42 -12.24
C GLY A 31 1.55 9.65 -12.49
N ARG A 32 1.80 10.73 -11.77
CA ARG A 32 1.04 11.98 -11.84
C ARG A 32 1.76 12.99 -12.70
N SER A 33 1.02 13.95 -13.25
CA SER A 33 1.57 15.11 -13.97
C SER A 33 2.48 14.73 -15.16
N ILE A 34 2.12 13.68 -15.91
CA ILE A 34 2.95 13.12 -16.99
C ILE A 34 3.25 14.08 -18.15
N LEU A 35 2.51 15.19 -18.26
CA LEU A 35 2.71 16.23 -19.28
C LEU A 35 3.46 17.46 -18.74
N THR A 36 3.77 17.49 -17.44
CA THR A 36 4.50 18.60 -16.79
C THR A 36 5.67 18.05 -15.99
N VAL A 37 5.78 18.35 -14.69
CA VAL A 37 6.81 17.76 -13.82
C VAL A 37 6.23 16.48 -13.21
N PRO A 38 6.67 15.29 -13.67
CA PRO A 38 6.10 14.04 -13.21
C PRO A 38 6.47 13.78 -11.74
N TRP A 39 5.57 13.12 -11.02
CA TRP A 39 5.83 12.61 -9.68
C TRP A 39 5.03 11.33 -9.43
N VAL A 40 5.50 10.51 -8.51
CA VAL A 40 4.88 9.22 -8.17
C VAL A 40 4.06 9.35 -6.90
N GLU A 41 2.95 8.65 -6.85
CA GLU A 41 2.14 8.50 -5.65
C GLU A 41 1.72 7.04 -5.47
N LEU A 42 1.68 6.57 -4.23
CA LEU A 42 1.08 5.28 -3.89
C LEU A 42 -0.35 5.49 -3.43
N GLY A 43 -1.24 4.57 -3.77
CA GLY A 43 -2.63 4.65 -3.38
C GLY A 43 -3.35 3.31 -3.31
N GLY A 44 -4.40 3.27 -2.51
CA GLY A 44 -5.23 2.09 -2.30
C GLY A 44 -4.94 1.40 -0.97
N GLU A 45 -5.70 0.34 -0.73
CA GLU A 45 -5.60 -0.46 0.48
C GLU A 45 -4.66 -1.65 0.27
N CYS A 46 -3.91 -1.99 1.31
CA CYS A 46 -3.18 -3.22 1.39
C CYS A 46 -3.29 -3.81 2.79
N ASN A 47 -3.13 -5.12 2.88
CA ASN A 47 -3.40 -5.89 4.07
C ASN A 47 -2.21 -6.81 4.36
N ILE A 48 -1.91 -7.02 5.64
CA ILE A 48 -0.85 -7.92 6.12
C ILE A 48 -1.51 -8.91 7.07
N ASN A 49 -1.42 -10.21 6.78
CA ASN A 49 -2.11 -11.24 7.54
C ASN A 49 -1.16 -12.39 7.91
N CYS A 50 -1.17 -12.82 9.17
CA CYS A 50 -0.53 -14.04 9.63
C CYS A 50 -1.59 -15.10 9.95
N SER A 51 -1.60 -16.21 9.23
CA SER A 51 -2.56 -17.30 9.47
C SER A 51 -2.32 -18.05 10.79
N LYS A 52 -1.08 -18.08 11.27
CA LYS A 52 -0.68 -18.80 12.48
C LYS A 52 -1.21 -18.14 13.76
N THR A 53 -1.01 -16.83 13.88
CA THR A 53 -1.42 -16.06 15.07
C THR A 53 -2.76 -15.37 14.91
N GLY A 54 -3.24 -15.22 13.68
CA GLY A 54 -4.42 -14.40 13.36
C GLY A 54 -4.13 -12.89 13.33
N TYR A 55 -2.88 -12.46 13.56
CA TYR A 55 -2.53 -11.05 13.47
C TYR A 55 -2.81 -10.49 12.08
N SER A 56 -3.49 -9.35 12.05
CA SER A 56 -3.81 -8.67 10.82
C SER A 56 -3.62 -7.17 10.97
N ALA A 57 -3.27 -6.53 9.87
CA ALA A 57 -3.25 -5.07 9.77
C ALA A 57 -3.81 -4.65 8.42
N ASN A 58 -4.62 -3.59 8.43
CA ASN A 58 -5.08 -2.90 7.23
C ASN A 58 -4.35 -1.57 7.08
N ILE A 59 -3.87 -1.27 5.88
CA ILE A 59 -3.07 -0.09 5.57
C ILE A 59 -3.69 0.61 4.36
N VAL A 60 -3.91 1.90 4.47
CA VAL A 60 -4.48 2.73 3.41
C VAL A 60 -3.47 3.78 2.99
N PHE A 61 -3.05 3.72 1.72
CA PHE A 61 -2.28 4.76 1.07
C PHE A 61 -3.25 5.77 0.44
N HIS A 62 -3.27 6.98 0.97
CA HIS A 62 -4.19 8.03 0.54
C HIS A 62 -3.58 8.80 -0.63
N THR A 63 -4.27 8.79 -1.76
CA THR A 63 -3.92 9.67 -2.87
C THR A 63 -4.25 11.12 -2.53
N LYS A 64 -3.43 12.05 -2.99
CA LYS A 64 -3.63 13.48 -2.79
C LYS A 64 -4.92 13.90 -3.53
N PRO A 65 -5.90 14.49 -2.83
CA PRO A 65 -7.09 15.02 -3.46
C PRO A 65 -6.76 16.11 -4.48
N PHE A 66 -7.68 16.32 -5.41
CA PHE A 66 -7.58 17.41 -6.40
C PHE A 66 -7.44 18.78 -5.72
N TYR A 67 -8.19 19.00 -4.63
CA TYR A 67 -8.18 20.26 -3.88
C TYR A 67 -7.48 20.07 -2.53
N GLY A 68 -6.37 20.79 -2.33
CA GLY A 68 -5.60 20.73 -1.09
C GLY A 68 -5.00 19.34 -0.81
N GLY A 69 -4.77 19.06 0.48
CA GLY A 69 -4.24 17.78 0.96
C GLY A 69 -2.72 17.62 0.93
N LYS A 70 -2.22 16.70 1.76
CA LYS A 70 -0.80 16.32 1.82
C LYS A 70 -0.56 15.10 0.93
N LYS A 71 0.58 15.09 0.24
CA LYS A 71 1.05 13.90 -0.50
C LYS A 71 1.45 12.81 0.49
N HIS A 72 1.36 11.55 0.05
CA HIS A 72 1.93 10.40 0.76
C HIS A 72 1.39 10.20 2.18
N ARG A 73 0.09 10.48 2.40
CA ARG A 73 -0.54 10.18 3.67
C ARG A 73 -0.83 8.68 3.74
N ILE A 74 -0.51 8.06 4.86
CA ILE A 74 -0.75 6.65 5.14
C ILE A 74 -1.50 6.55 6.47
N THR A 75 -2.52 5.70 6.52
CA THR A 75 -3.17 5.31 7.79
C THR A 75 -3.12 3.80 7.91
N ALA A 76 -2.92 3.29 9.12
CA ALA A 76 -2.91 1.86 9.38
C ALA A 76 -3.67 1.54 10.67
N GLU A 77 -4.30 0.37 10.68
CA GLU A 77 -5.02 -0.19 11.81
C GLU A 77 -4.54 -1.62 12.02
N ILE A 78 -4.29 -1.98 13.28
CA ILE A 78 -4.00 -3.36 13.70
C ILE A 78 -5.33 -3.95 14.16
N LEU A 79 -5.66 -5.14 13.66
CA LEU A 79 -6.92 -5.85 13.90
C LEU A 79 -6.73 -6.99 14.90
#